data_AF-A0A2M7QEJ3-F1
#
_entry.id   AF-A0A2M7QEJ3-F1
#
_cell.length_a   1.000
_cell.length_b   1.000
_cell.length_c   1.000
_cell.angle_alpha   90.00
_cell.angle_beta   90.00
_cell.angle_gamma   90.00
#
_symmetry.space_group_name_H-M   'P 1'
#
loop_
_entity.id
_entity.type
_entity.pdbx_description
1 polymer ?
#
loop_
_entity_poly.entity_id
_entity_poly.type
_entity_poly.pdbx_seq_one_letter_code
_entity_poly.pdbx_strand_id
1 'polypeptide(L)'
;MTFQQKLEKIIKKNNSLVCVGLDTNASKIKSNQFSFNKSIIDATCDLVCSYKLNTAFYESIGHIGVKALKDTCDYLKNKYPKIPIIIDAKRADIGNTNNVYVQFVFTYLGTDEVTVH
;
A
#
# COMPACT_ATOMS: atom_id res chain seq x y z
N MET A 1 4.18 5.27 -16.55
CA MET A 1 4.63 3.86 -16.61
C MET A 1 3.48 3.01 -16.11
N THR A 2 3.15 1.92 -16.78
CA THR A 2 2.07 1.02 -16.31
C THR A 2 2.53 0.20 -15.10
N PHE A 3 1.59 -0.39 -14.36
CA PHE A 3 1.91 -1.29 -13.25
C PHE A 3 2.82 -2.44 -13.70
N GLN A 4 2.52 -3.08 -14.84
CA GLN A 4 3.28 -4.22 -15.37
C GLN A 4 4.75 -3.82 -15.63
N GLN A 5 4.97 -2.68 -16.28
CA GLN A 5 6.32 -2.17 -16.53
C GLN A 5 7.07 -1.84 -15.23
N LYS A 6 6.37 -1.30 -14.24
CA LYS A 6 6.93 -0.97 -12.92
C LYS A 6 7.34 -2.25 -12.18
N LEU A 7 6.48 -3.26 -12.20
CA LEU A 7 6.69 -4.57 -11.58
C LEU A 7 7.86 -5.32 -12.24
N GLU A 8 7.90 -5.42 -13.56
CA GLU A 8 9.00 -6.08 -14.28
C GLU A 8 10.36 -5.44 -13.98
N LYS A 9 10.41 -4.10 -13.89
CA LYS A 9 11.64 -3.38 -13.57
C LYS A 9 12.11 -3.65 -12.15
N ILE A 10 11.21 -3.67 -11.17
CA ILE A 10 11.60 -3.91 -9.78
C ILE A 10 11.98 -5.37 -9.53
N ILE A 11 11.29 -6.33 -10.17
CA ILE A 11 11.65 -7.77 -10.16
C ILE A 11 13.08 -7.95 -10.63
N LYS A 12 13.44 -7.38 -11.78
CA LYS A 12 14.80 -7.45 -12.32
C LYS A 12 15.82 -6.76 -11.42
N LYS A 13 15.48 -5.59 -10.87
CA LYS A 13 16.39 -4.81 -10.02
C LYS A 13 16.72 -5.54 -8.72
N ASN A 14 15.70 -6.07 -8.04
CA ASN A 14 15.83 -6.65 -6.71
C ASN A 14 16.01 -8.19 -6.76
N ASN A 15 15.98 -8.80 -7.95
CA ASN A 15 16.00 -10.24 -8.18
C ASN A 15 15.08 -11.01 -7.23
N SER A 16 13.82 -10.56 -7.16
CA SER A 16 12.86 -10.97 -6.15
C SER A 16 11.47 -11.08 -6.74
N LEU A 17 10.58 -11.75 -6.02
CA LEU A 17 9.13 -11.76 -6.26
C LEU A 17 8.36 -11.44 -4.97
N VAL A 18 9.06 -11.02 -3.92
CA VAL A 18 8.47 -10.84 -2.59
C VAL A 18 7.54 -9.63 -2.58
N CYS A 19 6.32 -9.84 -2.08
CA CYS A 19 5.35 -8.81 -1.74
C CYS A 19 5.24 -8.75 -0.21
N VAL A 20 5.62 -7.62 0.40
CA VAL A 20 5.52 -7.45 1.86
C VAL A 20 4.17 -6.86 2.24
N GLY A 21 3.47 -7.52 3.16
CA GLY A 21 2.25 -7.01 3.78
C GLY A 21 2.56 -5.99 4.88
N LEU A 22 1.92 -4.84 4.85
CA LEU A 22 1.94 -3.82 5.91
C LEU A 22 0.62 -3.85 6.67
N ASP A 23 0.31 -4.99 7.27
CA ASP A 23 -0.94 -5.30 7.95
C ASP A 23 -0.81 -5.01 9.45
N THR A 24 -0.48 -3.75 9.77
CA THR A 24 0.01 -3.34 11.09
C THR A 24 -1.12 -3.26 12.12
N ASN A 25 -1.12 -4.21 13.06
CA ASN A 25 -2.02 -4.16 14.21
C ASN A 25 -1.52 -3.14 15.26
N ALA A 26 -2.23 -2.02 15.40
CA ALA A 26 -1.84 -0.94 16.30
C ALA A 26 -1.75 -1.34 17.79
N SER A 27 -2.50 -2.35 18.23
CA SER A 27 -2.42 -2.85 19.62
C SER A 27 -1.11 -3.59 19.93
N LYS A 28 -0.37 -4.02 18.90
CA LYS A 28 0.86 -4.82 19.05
C LYS A 28 2.15 -3.98 18.91
N ILE A 29 2.03 -2.68 18.66
CA ILE A 29 3.16 -1.80 18.41
C ILE A 29 3.18 -0.67 19.43
N LYS A 30 4.40 -0.21 19.77
CA LYS A 30 4.58 0.92 20.71
C LYS A 30 4.53 2.29 20.02
N SER A 31 4.80 2.33 18.71
CA SER A 31 4.75 3.54 17.88
C SER A 31 3.40 3.66 17.17
N ASN A 32 3.17 4.78 16.47
CA ASN A 32 2.06 4.85 15.53
C ASN A 32 2.30 3.93 14.31
N GLN A 33 1.21 3.58 13.60
CA GLN A 33 1.26 2.66 12.45
C GLN A 33 2.18 3.14 11.33
N PHE A 34 2.16 4.45 11.00
CA PHE A 34 3.00 4.99 9.94
C PHE A 34 4.50 4.83 10.26
N SER A 35 4.94 5.21 11.46
CA SER A 35 6.33 5.07 11.88
C SER A 35 6.79 3.62 11.88
N PHE A 36 5.91 2.70 12.29
CA PHE A 36 6.18 1.26 12.22
C PHE A 36 6.33 0.77 10.78
N ASN A 37 5.36 1.09 9.91
CA ASN A 37 5.41 0.75 8.49
C ASN A 37 6.67 1.31 7.82
N LYS A 38 7.00 2.57 8.09
CA LYS A 38 8.20 3.23 7.56
C LYS A 38 9.47 2.45 7.91
N SER A 39 9.58 1.94 9.14
CA SER A 39 10.75 1.15 9.55
C SER A 39 10.89 -0.15 8.76
N ILE A 40 9.76 -0.83 8.50
CA ILE A 40 9.74 -2.04 7.67
C ILE A 40 10.13 -1.70 6.24
N ILE A 41 9.56 -0.63 5.69
CA ILE A 41 9.83 -0.19 4.31
C ILE A 41 11.32 0.14 4.14
N ASP A 42 11.87 0.95 5.03
CA ASP A 42 13.27 1.36 4.97
C ASP A 42 14.23 0.16 5.06
N ALA A 43 13.86 -0.87 5.83
CA ALA A 43 14.66 -2.08 6.02
C ALA A 43 14.52 -3.12 4.90
N THR A 44 13.50 -3.02 4.03
CA THR A 44 13.16 -4.09 3.06
C THR A 44 13.03 -3.62 1.61
N CYS A 45 13.12 -2.31 1.33
CA CYS A 45 12.89 -1.72 0.00
C CYS A 45 13.79 -2.26 -1.14
N ASP A 46 14.97 -2.79 -0.82
CA ASP A 46 15.92 -3.41 -1.72
C ASP A 46 15.68 -4.91 -1.96
N LEU A 47 14.77 -5.52 -1.19
CA LEU A 47 14.46 -6.95 -1.23
C LEU A 47 13.10 -7.26 -1.85
N VAL A 48 12.19 -6.28 -1.90
CA VAL A 48 10.78 -6.49 -2.29
C VAL A 48 10.47 -6.01 -3.70
N CYS A 49 9.39 -6.55 -4.27
CA CYS A 49 8.83 -6.11 -5.54
C CYS A 49 7.51 -5.36 -5.38
N SER A 50 6.90 -5.38 -4.21
CA SER A 50 5.73 -4.58 -3.92
C SER A 50 5.48 -4.52 -2.41
N TYR A 51 4.70 -3.52 -2.01
CA TYR A 51 4.05 -3.50 -0.71
C TYR A 51 2.54 -3.62 -0.88
N LYS A 52 1.93 -4.46 -0.05
CA LYS A 52 0.48 -4.62 0.03
C LYS A 52 -0.02 -4.10 1.37
N LEU A 53 -0.97 -3.17 1.35
CA LEU A 53 -1.56 -2.59 2.56
C LEU A 53 -3.01 -3.06 2.67
N ASN A 54 -3.33 -3.86 3.69
CA ASN A 54 -4.71 -4.25 3.95
C ASN A 54 -5.47 -3.17 4.72
N THR A 55 -6.46 -2.57 4.06
CA THR A 55 -7.22 -1.42 4.58
C THR A 55 -7.91 -1.69 5.92
N ALA A 56 -8.33 -2.92 6.22
CA ALA A 56 -9.02 -3.25 7.47
C ALA A 56 -8.19 -2.93 8.72
N PHE A 57 -6.86 -3.09 8.66
CA PHE A 57 -5.96 -2.76 9.77
C PHE A 57 -5.84 -1.26 10.04
N TYR A 58 -6.17 -0.44 9.04
CA TYR A 58 -6.13 1.02 9.14
C TYR A 58 -7.51 1.57 9.48
N GLU A 59 -8.54 1.13 8.76
CA GLU A 59 -9.93 1.58 8.94
C GLU A 59 -10.47 1.29 10.35
N SER A 60 -10.04 0.20 10.99
CA SER A 60 -10.43 -0.15 12.37
C SER A 60 -10.05 0.89 13.44
N ILE A 61 -9.18 1.84 13.11
CA ILE A 61 -8.72 2.92 14.00
C ILE A 61 -9.33 4.28 13.57
N GLY A 62 -10.31 4.24 12.65
CA GLY A 62 -10.96 5.42 12.12
C GLY A 62 -9.99 6.36 11.40
N HIS A 63 -10.22 7.66 11.52
CA HIS A 63 -9.50 8.68 10.74
C HIS A 63 -7.98 8.67 10.96
N ILE A 64 -7.50 8.26 12.15
CA ILE A 64 -6.06 8.17 12.44
C ILE A 64 -5.41 7.08 11.60
N GLY A 65 -6.05 5.92 11.47
CA GLY A 65 -5.54 4.84 10.64
C GLY A 65 -5.64 5.16 9.15
N VAL A 66 -6.72 5.81 8.69
CA VAL A 66 -6.81 6.32 7.30
C VAL A 66 -5.69 7.32 7.01
N LYS A 67 -5.37 8.20 7.96
CA LYS A 67 -4.21 9.10 7.83
C LYS A 67 -2.90 8.32 7.73
N ALA A 68 -2.69 7.31 8.59
CA ALA A 68 -1.48 6.48 8.54
C ALA A 68 -1.35 5.68 7.23
N LEU A 69 -2.46 5.21 6.67
CA LEU A 69 -2.51 4.58 5.36
C LEU A 69 -2.03 5.55 4.27
N LYS A 70 -2.59 6.76 4.26
CA LYS A 70 -2.21 7.83 3.32
C LYS A 70 -0.74 8.22 3.46
N ASP A 71 -0.26 8.46 4.68
CA ASP A 71 1.14 8.80 4.96
C ASP A 71 2.08 7.67 4.49
N THR A 72 1.70 6.40 4.66
CA THR A 72 2.49 5.25 4.20
C THR A 72 2.56 5.19 2.67
N CYS A 73 1.43 5.37 1.98
CA CYS A 73 1.38 5.43 0.52
C CYS A 73 2.22 6.59 -0.03
N ASP A 74 2.10 7.80 0.54
CA ASP A 74 2.87 8.96 0.10
C ASP A 74 4.36 8.78 0.32
N TYR A 75 4.74 8.18 1.45
CA TYR A 75 6.15 7.86 1.71
C TYR A 75 6.74 6.92 0.66
N LEU A 76 6.03 5.83 0.33
CA LEU A 76 6.44 4.89 -0.71
C LEU A 76 6.55 5.56 -2.07
N LYS A 77 5.56 6.39 -2.44
CA LYS A 77 5.56 7.11 -3.72
C LYS A 77 6.72 8.09 -3.82
N ASN A 78 6.99 8.86 -2.77
CA ASN A 78 8.00 9.91 -2.79
C ASN A 78 9.42 9.33 -2.72
N LYS A 79 9.66 8.36 -1.85
CA LYS A 79 11.00 7.83 -1.60
C LYS A 79 11.34 6.63 -2.48
N TYR A 80 10.35 5.81 -2.82
CA TYR A 80 10.53 4.56 -3.56
C TYR A 80 9.56 4.47 -4.75
N PRO A 81 9.53 5.47 -5.66
CA PRO A 81 8.53 5.57 -6.75
C PRO A 81 8.53 4.37 -7.72
N LYS A 82 9.58 3.55 -7.70
CA LYS A 82 9.73 2.36 -8.54
C LYS A 82 9.11 1.10 -7.93
N ILE A 83 8.75 1.10 -6.65
CA ILE A 83 8.11 -0.05 -5.99
C ILE A 83 6.58 0.08 -6.09
N PRO A 84 5.88 -0.89 -6.70
CA PRO A 84 4.43 -0.94 -6.72
C PRO A 84 3.77 -0.97 -5.34
N ILE A 85 2.64 -0.30 -5.23
CA ILE A 85 1.79 -0.26 -4.04
C ILE A 85 0.44 -0.90 -4.38
N ILE A 86 0.06 -1.92 -3.62
CA ILE A 86 -1.18 -2.67 -3.78
C ILE A 86 -2.07 -2.41 -2.56
N ILE A 87 -3.31 -2.00 -2.80
CA ILE A 87 -4.32 -1.89 -1.76
C ILE A 87 -5.13 -3.18 -1.67
N ASP A 88 -5.03 -3.86 -0.52
CA ASP A 88 -5.84 -5.03 -0.23
C ASP A 88 -7.11 -4.57 0.51
N ALA A 89 -8.17 -4.35 -0.27
CA ALA A 89 -9.44 -3.82 0.22
C ALA A 89 -10.65 -4.68 -0.14
N LYS A 90 -10.45 -5.70 -1.00
CA LYS A 90 -11.48 -6.62 -1.51
C LYS A 90 -12.79 -5.90 -1.84
N ARG A 91 -12.70 -4.77 -2.56
CA ARG A 91 -13.86 -3.93 -2.85
C ARG A 91 -14.73 -4.60 -3.91
N ALA A 92 -16.04 -4.60 -3.69
CA ALA A 92 -17.05 -4.98 -4.67
C ALA A 92 -18.37 -4.30 -4.34
N ASP A 93 -18.97 -3.66 -5.34
CA ASP A 93 -20.26 -2.97 -5.26
C ASP A 93 -20.78 -2.71 -6.69
N ILE A 94 -21.92 -2.03 -6.83
CA ILE A 94 -22.44 -1.58 -8.12
C ILE A 94 -21.50 -0.54 -8.76
N GLY A 95 -21.59 -0.39 -10.09
CA GLY A 95 -20.65 0.44 -10.86
C GLY A 95 -20.47 1.87 -10.34
N ASN A 96 -21.56 2.55 -9.97
CA ASN A 96 -21.47 3.91 -9.43
C ASN A 96 -20.70 3.97 -8.10
N THR A 97 -20.89 3.00 -7.21
CA THR A 97 -20.18 2.93 -5.94
C THR A 97 -18.70 2.56 -6.15
N ASN A 98 -18.39 1.65 -7.07
CA ASN A 98 -17.00 1.32 -7.41
C ASN A 98 -16.21 2.52 -7.91
N ASN A 99 -16.84 3.47 -8.61
CA ASN A 99 -16.17 4.72 -9.03
C ASN A 99 -15.68 5.54 -7.83
N VAL A 100 -16.39 5.51 -6.70
CA VAL A 100 -15.96 6.18 -5.46
C VAL A 100 -14.78 5.44 -4.81
N TYR A 101 -14.77 4.10 -4.85
CA TYR A 101 -13.58 3.33 -4.43
C TYR A 101 -12.36 3.63 -5.30
N VAL A 102 -12.55 3.79 -6.62
CA VAL A 102 -11.49 4.19 -7.56
C VAL A 102 -10.91 5.55 -7.16
N GLN A 103 -11.74 6.53 -6.83
CA GLN A 103 -11.26 7.84 -6.36
C GLN A 103 -10.43 7.72 -5.08
N PHE A 104 -10.87 6.92 -4.10
CA PHE A 104 -10.10 6.73 -2.88
C PHE A 104 -8.73 6.06 -3.14
N VAL A 105 -8.73 4.95 -3.88
CA VAL A 105 -7.53 4.14 -4.10
C VAL A 105 -6.55 4.83 -5.05
N PHE A 106 -7.00 5.22 -6.23
CA PHE A 106 -6.12 5.67 -7.31
C PHE A 106 -5.92 7.17 -7.35
N THR A 107 -6.80 7.98 -6.74
CA THR A 107 -6.62 9.44 -6.65
C THR A 107 -6.11 9.85 -5.28
N TYR A 108 -6.82 9.53 -4.20
CA TYR A 108 -6.43 9.97 -2.86
C TYR A 108 -5.18 9.26 -2.34
N LEU A 109 -5.17 7.93 -2.31
CA LEU A 109 -3.97 7.16 -1.93
C LEU A 109 -2.93 7.16 -3.06
N GLY A 110 -3.41 7.10 -4.31
CA GLY A 110 -2.60 7.16 -5.52
C GLY A 110 -1.69 5.95 -5.69
N THR A 111 -2.24 4.77 -5.44
CA THR A 111 -1.57 3.46 -5.54
C THR A 111 -1.62 2.88 -6.95
N ASP A 112 -0.95 1.76 -7.17
CA ASP A 112 -0.85 1.14 -8.50
C ASP A 112 -1.96 0.11 -8.75
N GLU A 113 -2.39 -0.64 -7.73
CA GLU A 113 -3.36 -1.74 -7.87
C GLU A 113 -4.28 -1.88 -6.64
N VAL A 114 -5.42 -2.57 -6.83
CA VAL A 114 -6.35 -2.92 -5.75
C VAL A 114 -6.92 -4.32 -5.93
N THR A 115 -7.15 -5.03 -4.82
CA THR A 115 -7.87 -6.31 -4.84
C THR A 115 -9.39 -6.09 -4.92
N VAL A 116 -10.08 -6.88 -5.74
CA VAL A 116 -11.55 -6.92 -5.85
C VAL A 116 -12.08 -8.29 -5.41
N HIS A 117 -13.38 -8.37 -5.09
CA HIS A 117 -14.08 -9.64 -4.82
C HIS A 117 -14.58 -10.31 -6.10
#